data_AF-A0A5Q2F7S8-F1
#
_entry.id   AF-A0A5Q2F7S8-F1
#
_cell.length_a   1.000
_cell.length_b   1.000
_cell.length_c   1.000
_cell.angle_alpha   90.00
_cell.angle_beta   90.00
_cell.angle_gamma   90.00
#
_symmetry.space_group_name_H-M   'P 1'
#
loop_
_entity.id
_entity.type
_entity.pdbx_description
1 polymer ?
#
loop_
_entity_poly.entity_id
_entity_poly.type
_entity_poly.pdbx_seq_one_letter_code
_entity_poly.pdbx_strand_id
1 'polypeptide(L)'
;MSPGYPALRQVDVHTHAMPRPLLGWLAERGLADLAGLADGVVDLDPVLTGGSTRTTLSCPAPAYDVGPRLAAMDEAGVEVQAVAVSPHLRAAASGDTALVLELTRRSNEALAAFVAEAPDHLVALATVPVGLPEAAEEVRYCLDELGMAGVSLGTHGAGRDLTDPVHTPLWQVLAERRVFALLHPVGGPGDLGDSGEPWAGSVTAAVDIALAVAGLLRAGTLETYDFPLCLTYGGGALPAVRGMMQRGWERLGEGPALRHSPSTSCAGSTTTPRPSTPSHSSSWSSSPDRPGC
;
A
#
# COMPACT_ATOMS: atom_id res chain seq x y z
N MET A 1 37.09 18.90 -9.74
CA MET A 1 35.89 19.07 -8.91
C MET A 1 34.70 18.75 -9.79
N SER A 2 34.12 17.55 -9.66
CA SER A 2 32.89 17.21 -10.36
C SER A 2 31.77 18.13 -9.85
N PRO A 3 30.88 18.66 -10.71
CA PRO A 3 29.77 19.46 -10.26
C PRO A 3 28.92 18.59 -9.33
N GLY A 4 28.89 18.95 -8.04
CA GLY A 4 28.09 18.25 -7.06
C GLY A 4 26.62 18.40 -7.43
N TYR A 5 25.97 17.29 -7.77
CA TYR A 5 24.51 17.25 -7.75
C TYR A 5 24.05 17.66 -6.34
N PRO A 6 22.98 18.46 -6.20
CA PRO A 6 22.37 18.66 -4.89
C PRO A 6 22.11 17.29 -4.28
N ALA A 7 22.47 17.10 -3.00
CA ALA A 7 22.18 15.87 -2.28
C ALA A 7 20.68 15.58 -2.44
N LEU A 8 20.37 14.47 -3.11
CA LEU A 8 18.98 14.05 -3.30
C LEU A 8 18.44 13.66 -1.94
N ARG A 9 17.30 14.23 -1.55
CA ARG A 9 16.62 13.81 -0.32
C ARG A 9 16.25 12.34 -0.42
N GLN A 10 16.71 11.53 0.52
CA GLN A 10 16.29 10.13 0.61
C GLN A 10 14.89 10.06 1.21
N VAL A 11 13.91 9.63 0.40
CA VAL A 11 12.51 9.49 0.80
C VAL A 11 12.13 8.02 0.84
N ASP A 12 11.65 7.57 2.00
CA ASP A 12 11.06 6.25 2.17
C ASP A 12 9.53 6.38 2.17
N VAL A 13 8.87 5.72 1.21
CA VAL A 13 7.42 5.83 1.00
C VAL A 13 6.63 4.66 1.58
N HIS A 14 7.28 3.70 2.25
CA HIS A 14 6.62 2.50 2.74
C HIS A 14 7.05 2.19 4.18
N THR A 15 6.46 2.94 5.12
CA THR A 15 6.67 2.72 6.55
C THR A 15 5.36 2.71 7.31
N HIS A 16 5.35 2.05 8.47
CA HIS A 16 4.15 1.89 9.28
C HIS A 16 4.32 2.47 10.68
N ALA A 17 3.26 3.03 11.22
CA ALA A 17 3.15 3.44 12.61
C ALA A 17 1.93 2.79 13.30
N MET A 18 2.01 2.70 14.62
CA MET A 18 0.94 2.32 15.54
C MET A 18 0.92 3.36 16.67
N PRO A 19 0.40 4.59 16.41
CA PRO A 19 0.50 5.68 17.37
C PRO A 19 -0.08 5.32 18.74
N ARG A 20 0.58 5.74 19.83
CA ARG A 20 0.15 5.43 21.21
C ARG A 20 -1.32 5.77 21.50
N PRO A 21 -1.89 6.91 21.08
CA PRO A 21 -3.31 7.20 21.33
C PRO A 21 -4.26 6.15 20.73
N LEU A 22 -3.93 5.64 19.54
CA LEU A 22 -4.69 4.57 18.89
C LEU A 22 -4.56 3.25 19.66
N LEU A 23 -3.33 2.88 20.04
CA LEU A 23 -3.07 1.67 20.83
C LEU A 23 -3.78 1.70 22.19
N GLY A 24 -3.78 2.86 22.87
CA GLY A 24 -4.50 3.05 24.13
C GLY A 24 -6.00 2.87 23.99
N TRP A 25 -6.61 3.51 22.98
CA TRP A 25 -8.04 3.35 22.69
C TRP A 25 -8.42 1.90 22.36
N LEU A 26 -7.58 1.18 21.61
CA LEU A 26 -7.78 -0.24 21.34
C LEU A 26 -7.70 -1.08 22.63
N ALA A 27 -6.74 -0.79 23.50
CA ALA A 27 -6.54 -1.51 24.75
C ALA A 27 -7.72 -1.32 25.72
N GLU A 28 -8.24 -0.10 25.83
CA GLU A 28 -9.44 0.21 26.64
C GLU A 28 -10.68 -0.59 26.21
N ARG A 29 -10.73 -1.01 24.93
CA ARG A 29 -11.81 -1.82 24.36
C ARG A 29 -11.52 -3.32 24.34
N GLY A 30 -10.38 -3.75 24.90
CA GLY A 30 -9.92 -5.14 24.85
C GLY A 30 -9.42 -5.60 23.47
N LEU A 31 -9.30 -4.68 22.52
CA LEU A 31 -8.90 -4.95 21.13
C LEU A 31 -7.38 -5.01 20.94
N ALA A 32 -6.61 -4.54 21.92
CA ALA A 32 -5.15 -4.66 21.97
C ALA A 32 -4.69 -5.02 23.39
N ASP A 33 -3.61 -5.78 23.51
CA ASP A 33 -2.88 -5.98 24.77
C ASP A 33 -1.49 -5.36 24.61
N LEU A 34 -1.17 -4.42 25.50
CA LEU A 34 0.05 -3.62 25.47
C LEU A 34 1.10 -4.13 26.48
N ALA A 35 0.87 -5.27 27.14
CA ALA A 35 1.78 -5.81 28.15
C ALA A 35 3.21 -6.04 27.59
N GLY A 36 3.33 -6.45 26.32
CA GLY A 36 4.60 -6.67 25.64
C GLY A 36 5.17 -5.44 24.92
N LEU A 37 4.56 -4.25 25.03
CA LEU A 37 4.95 -3.08 24.24
C LEU A 37 6.39 -2.61 24.55
N ALA A 38 6.83 -2.78 25.79
CA ALA A 38 8.21 -2.50 26.21
C ALA A 38 9.22 -3.46 25.57
N ASP A 39 8.80 -4.70 25.28
CA ASP A 39 9.59 -5.71 24.58
C ASP A 39 9.45 -5.61 23.05
N GLY A 40 8.74 -4.59 22.56
CA GLY A 40 8.59 -4.31 21.14
C GLY A 40 7.52 -5.15 20.45
N VAL A 41 6.50 -5.63 21.17
CA VAL A 41 5.38 -6.38 20.61
C VAL A 41 4.02 -5.91 21.11
N VAL A 42 2.97 -6.18 20.34
CA VAL A 42 1.57 -5.90 20.71
C VAL A 42 0.68 -7.06 20.27
N ASP A 43 -0.28 -7.46 21.11
CA ASP A 43 -1.25 -8.50 20.73
C ASP A 43 -2.58 -7.88 20.32
N LEU A 44 -2.97 -8.08 19.06
CA LEU A 44 -4.21 -7.55 18.51
C LEU A 44 -5.32 -8.59 18.49
N ASP A 45 -6.55 -8.12 18.72
CA ASP A 45 -7.75 -8.94 18.63
C ASP A 45 -8.01 -9.39 17.18
N PRO A 46 -8.45 -10.65 16.96
CA PRO A 46 -8.75 -11.17 15.63
C PRO A 46 -9.79 -10.37 14.85
N VAL A 47 -10.67 -9.59 15.50
CA VAL A 47 -11.60 -8.68 14.79
C VAL A 47 -10.86 -7.62 13.96
N LEU A 48 -9.63 -7.24 14.37
CA LEU A 48 -8.79 -6.29 13.65
C LEU A 48 -7.98 -6.96 12.54
N THR A 49 -7.44 -8.16 12.82
CA THR A 49 -6.45 -8.83 11.97
C THR A 49 -7.08 -9.84 10.99
N GLY A 50 -8.34 -10.22 11.17
CA GLY A 50 -9.05 -11.19 10.34
C GLY A 50 -8.77 -12.66 10.67
N GLY A 51 -8.00 -12.93 11.72
CA GLY A 51 -7.68 -14.29 12.18
C GLY A 51 -8.74 -14.90 13.11
N SER A 52 -8.44 -16.09 13.65
CA SER A 52 -9.27 -16.76 14.68
C SER A 52 -8.75 -16.58 16.10
N THR A 53 -7.51 -16.11 16.24
CA THR A 53 -6.81 -15.92 17.52
C THR A 53 -6.11 -14.57 17.55
N ARG A 54 -5.72 -14.13 18.74
CA ARG A 54 -4.93 -12.89 18.87
C ARG A 54 -3.61 -13.04 18.11
N THR A 55 -3.21 -11.97 17.46
CA THR A 55 -1.99 -11.92 16.66
C THR A 55 -0.96 -11.04 17.35
N THR A 56 0.18 -11.62 17.72
CA THR A 56 1.35 -10.87 18.19
C THR A 56 2.05 -10.22 17.01
N LEU A 57 2.17 -8.90 17.05
CA LEU A 57 2.86 -8.13 16.02
C LEU A 57 4.09 -7.45 16.56
N SER A 58 5.12 -7.33 15.72
CA SER A 58 6.26 -6.47 16.01
C SER A 58 5.79 -5.02 16.08
N CYS A 59 6.08 -4.38 17.20
CA CYS A 59 5.74 -3.01 17.53
C CYS A 59 6.93 -2.39 18.28
N PRO A 60 8.10 -2.22 17.62
CA PRO A 60 9.27 -1.62 18.26
C PRO A 60 9.02 -0.13 18.53
N ALA A 61 9.82 0.50 19.40
CA ALA A 61 9.61 1.91 19.77
C ALA A 61 9.42 2.89 18.59
N PRO A 62 10.18 2.81 17.48
CA PRO A 62 9.93 3.63 16.28
C PRO A 62 8.52 3.51 15.67
N ALA A 63 7.81 2.41 15.92
CA ALA A 63 6.45 2.22 15.42
C ALA A 63 5.44 3.12 16.14
N TYR A 64 5.64 3.44 17.42
CA TYR A 64 4.67 4.18 18.23
C TYR A 64 5.20 5.47 18.85
N ASP A 65 6.50 5.76 18.68
CA ASP A 65 7.18 6.92 19.27
C ASP A 65 8.05 7.63 18.24
N VAL A 66 7.89 8.95 18.11
CA VAL A 66 8.54 9.77 17.07
C VAL A 66 10.03 9.95 17.34
N GLY A 67 10.43 10.11 18.61
CA GLY A 67 11.85 10.30 18.96
C GLY A 67 12.73 9.13 18.52
N PRO A 68 12.43 7.88 18.95
CA PRO A 68 13.11 6.69 18.47
C PRO A 68 13.02 6.48 16.95
N ARG A 69 11.91 6.89 16.31
CA ARG A 69 11.80 6.84 14.83
C ARG A 69 12.80 7.75 14.15
N LEU A 70 12.89 9.01 14.57
CA LEU A 70 13.84 9.96 13.97
C LEU A 70 15.28 9.49 14.15
N ALA A 71 15.63 8.95 15.31
CA ALA A 71 16.96 8.36 15.53
C ALA A 71 17.25 7.19 14.56
N ALA A 72 16.27 6.32 14.32
CA ALA A 72 16.40 5.23 13.35
C ALA A 72 16.47 5.73 11.89
N MET A 73 15.76 6.82 11.56
CA MET A 73 15.83 7.49 10.26
C MET A 73 17.22 8.07 10.01
N ASP A 74 17.79 8.77 11.00
CA ASP A 74 19.13 9.34 10.93
C ASP A 74 20.19 8.25 10.73
N GLU A 75 20.09 7.12 11.44
CA GLU A 75 20.98 5.97 11.28
C GLU A 75 20.88 5.35 9.87
N ALA A 76 19.68 5.30 9.30
CA ALA A 76 19.43 4.76 7.97
C ALA A 76 19.72 5.77 6.83
N GLY A 77 20.03 7.03 7.15
CA GLY A 77 20.20 8.11 6.17
C GLY A 77 18.89 8.48 5.44
N VAL A 78 17.73 8.25 6.05
CA VAL A 78 16.42 8.58 5.48
C VAL A 78 15.99 9.96 5.96
N GLU A 79 15.79 10.89 5.03
CA GLU A 79 15.42 12.27 5.39
C GLU A 79 13.92 12.45 5.60
N VAL A 80 13.10 11.76 4.80
CA VAL A 80 11.63 11.86 4.85
C VAL A 80 10.99 10.48 4.80
N GLN A 81 10.00 10.24 5.66
CA GLN A 81 9.14 9.05 5.61
C GLN A 81 7.69 9.42 5.30
N ALA A 82 7.11 8.76 4.30
CA ALA A 82 5.65 8.63 4.22
C ALA A 82 5.21 7.47 5.13
N VAL A 83 4.35 7.78 6.08
CA VAL A 83 3.96 6.89 7.16
C VAL A 83 2.48 6.54 6.99
N ALA A 84 2.15 5.26 6.98
CA ALA A 84 0.79 4.76 7.06
C ALA A 84 0.56 4.10 8.43
N VAL A 85 -0.70 3.96 8.86
CA VAL A 85 -0.99 3.08 10.00
C VAL A 85 -0.72 1.62 9.59
N SER A 86 -0.32 0.79 10.56
CA SER A 86 -0.12 -0.66 10.36
C SER A 86 -1.30 -1.28 9.61
N PRO A 87 -1.05 -2.12 8.59
CA PRO A 87 -2.09 -2.77 7.80
C PRO A 87 -3.02 -3.66 8.62
N HIS A 88 -2.55 -4.14 9.77
CA HIS A 88 -3.31 -4.96 10.71
C HIS A 88 -4.35 -4.18 11.53
N LEU A 89 -4.35 -2.84 11.45
CA LEU A 89 -5.30 -1.95 12.13
C LEU A 89 -6.35 -1.40 11.16
N ARG A 90 -6.78 -2.21 10.19
CA ARG A 90 -7.83 -1.86 9.22
C ARG A 90 -9.17 -2.54 9.47
N ALA A 91 -9.18 -3.65 10.23
CA ALA A 91 -10.37 -4.50 10.40
C ALA A 91 -11.01 -4.89 9.05
N ALA A 92 -10.20 -5.12 8.02
CA ALA A 92 -10.68 -5.24 6.65
C ALA A 92 -11.55 -6.48 6.39
N ALA A 93 -11.35 -7.54 7.18
CA ALA A 93 -12.20 -8.74 7.17
C ALA A 93 -13.45 -8.61 8.06
N SER A 94 -13.59 -7.53 8.82
CA SER A 94 -14.74 -7.32 9.71
C SER A 94 -16.00 -6.99 8.91
N GLY A 95 -17.10 -7.65 9.28
CA GLY A 95 -18.44 -7.28 8.82
C GLY A 95 -19.06 -6.11 9.59
N ASP A 96 -18.42 -5.67 10.68
CA ASP A 96 -18.88 -4.52 11.47
C ASP A 96 -18.41 -3.21 10.82
N THR A 97 -19.28 -2.63 9.99
CA THR A 97 -19.04 -1.36 9.32
C THR A 97 -18.79 -0.21 10.30
N ALA A 98 -19.48 -0.19 11.44
CA ALA A 98 -19.31 0.89 12.42
C ALA A 98 -17.92 0.84 13.06
N LEU A 99 -17.44 -0.37 13.39
CA LEU A 99 -16.06 -0.58 13.85
C LEU A 99 -15.04 -0.13 12.81
N VAL A 100 -15.20 -0.52 11.54
CA VAL A 100 -14.24 -0.17 10.47
C VAL A 100 -14.15 1.35 10.30
N LEU A 101 -15.29 2.05 10.30
CA LEU A 101 -15.31 3.51 10.16
C LEU A 101 -14.72 4.21 11.39
N GLU A 102 -15.08 3.78 12.61
CA GLU A 102 -14.54 4.35 13.85
C GLU A 102 -13.02 4.13 13.92
N LEU A 103 -12.56 2.92 13.65
CA LEU A 103 -11.14 2.57 13.62
C LEU A 103 -10.38 3.38 12.57
N THR A 104 -10.94 3.54 11.38
CA THR A 104 -10.32 4.32 10.29
C THR A 104 -10.15 5.78 10.69
N ARG A 105 -11.22 6.42 11.18
CA ARG A 105 -11.16 7.82 11.61
C ARG A 105 -10.16 8.04 12.73
N ARG A 106 -10.18 7.19 13.76
CA ARG A 106 -9.23 7.23 14.90
C ARG A 106 -7.79 7.01 14.44
N SER A 107 -7.59 6.09 13.50
CA SER A 107 -6.27 5.79 12.93
C SER A 107 -5.71 7.01 12.19
N ASN A 108 -6.55 7.67 11.38
CA ASN A 108 -6.15 8.85 10.63
C ASN A 108 -5.85 10.04 11.55
N GLU A 109 -6.73 10.33 12.51
CA GLU A 109 -6.48 11.41 13.50
C GLU A 109 -5.22 11.16 14.34
N ALA A 110 -5.02 9.93 14.81
CA ALA A 110 -3.84 9.58 15.59
C ALA A 110 -2.54 9.63 14.76
N LEU A 111 -2.59 9.23 13.48
CA LEU A 111 -1.45 9.33 12.58
C LEU A 111 -1.13 10.79 12.24
N ALA A 112 -2.14 11.63 12.01
CA ALA A 112 -1.95 13.07 11.79
C ALA A 112 -1.24 13.72 12.99
N ALA A 113 -1.67 13.40 14.21
CA ALA A 113 -1.00 13.87 15.43
C ALA A 113 0.44 13.36 15.53
N PHE A 114 0.67 12.08 15.22
CA PHE A 114 2.00 11.45 15.25
C PHE A 114 2.99 12.13 14.29
N VAL A 115 2.60 12.37 13.04
CA VAL A 115 3.50 13.03 12.07
C VAL A 115 3.71 14.52 12.36
N ALA A 116 2.75 15.17 13.03
CA ALA A 116 2.86 16.58 13.42
C ALA A 116 3.94 16.87 14.46
N GLU A 117 4.47 15.84 15.15
CA GLU A 117 5.62 15.98 16.05
C GLU A 117 6.94 16.23 15.28
N ALA A 118 7.02 15.86 14.00
CA ALA A 118 8.19 16.04 13.15
C ALA A 118 7.81 16.31 11.68
N PRO A 119 7.10 17.40 11.37
CA PRO A 119 6.46 17.63 10.07
C PRO A 119 7.44 17.86 8.91
N ASP A 120 8.70 18.21 9.21
CA ASP A 120 9.76 18.34 8.20
C ASP A 120 10.31 16.99 7.72
N HIS A 121 10.03 15.91 8.47
CA HIS A 121 10.57 14.56 8.25
C HIS A 121 9.49 13.51 8.04
N LEU A 122 8.27 13.72 8.54
CA LEU A 122 7.19 12.74 8.50
C LEU A 122 5.98 13.31 7.77
N VAL A 123 5.43 12.52 6.84
CA VAL A 123 4.16 12.83 6.18
C VAL A 123 3.20 11.65 6.30
N ALA A 124 1.90 11.91 6.49
CA ALA A 124 0.91 10.86 6.69
C ALA A 124 0.26 10.40 5.37
N LEU A 125 0.01 9.09 5.28
CA LEU A 125 -0.85 8.46 4.28
C LEU A 125 -2.13 7.96 4.96
N ALA A 126 -3.27 8.50 4.54
CA ALA A 126 -4.56 8.18 5.13
C ALA A 126 -4.96 6.72 4.90
N THR A 127 -5.38 6.04 5.95
CA THR A 127 -6.06 4.75 5.83
C THR A 127 -7.43 4.96 5.21
N VAL A 128 -7.75 4.16 4.21
CA VAL A 128 -9.04 4.22 3.49
C VAL A 128 -9.92 3.04 3.90
N PRO A 129 -11.21 3.26 4.22
CA PRO A 129 -12.15 2.20 4.55
C PRO A 129 -12.65 1.52 3.26
N VAL A 130 -11.77 0.74 2.62
CA VAL A 130 -12.09 -0.01 1.40
C VAL A 130 -13.30 -0.93 1.62
N GLY A 131 -14.08 -1.13 0.57
CA GLY A 131 -15.42 -1.71 0.58
C GLY A 131 -16.56 -0.80 1.04
N LEU A 132 -16.32 0.38 1.61
CA LEU A 132 -17.40 1.20 2.17
C LEU A 132 -17.70 2.47 1.34
N PRO A 133 -18.98 2.91 1.24
CA PRO A 133 -19.35 4.11 0.50
C PRO A 133 -18.77 5.40 1.08
N GLU A 134 -18.41 5.41 2.36
CA GLU A 134 -17.79 6.53 3.07
C GLU A 134 -16.33 6.78 2.66
N ALA A 135 -15.71 5.88 1.91
CA ALA A 135 -14.28 5.97 1.59
C ALA A 135 -13.86 7.29 0.95
N ALA A 136 -14.68 7.84 0.05
CA ALA A 136 -14.38 9.11 -0.61
C ALA A 136 -14.46 10.31 0.36
N GLU A 137 -15.47 10.33 1.24
CA GLU A 137 -15.64 11.36 2.26
C GLU A 137 -14.49 11.33 3.27
N GLU A 138 -14.08 10.12 3.71
CA GLU A 138 -12.94 9.96 4.62
C GLU A 138 -11.64 10.46 4.00
N VAL A 139 -11.39 10.17 2.71
CA VAL A 139 -10.22 10.69 1.99
C VAL A 139 -10.26 12.22 1.91
N ARG A 140 -11.41 12.83 1.56
CA ARG A 140 -11.53 14.29 1.53
C ARG A 140 -11.21 14.89 2.90
N TYR A 141 -11.79 14.35 3.96
CA TYR A 141 -11.51 14.79 5.32
C TYR A 141 -10.01 14.71 5.66
N CYS A 142 -9.34 13.59 5.34
CA CYS A 142 -7.92 13.44 5.65
C CYS A 142 -7.02 14.42 4.89
N LEU A 143 -7.36 14.72 3.64
CA LEU A 143 -6.60 15.66 2.83
C LEU A 143 -6.88 17.12 3.25
N ASP A 144 -8.15 17.47 3.45
CA ASP A 144 -8.58 18.85 3.65
C ASP A 144 -8.42 19.32 5.09
N GLU A 145 -8.77 18.46 6.06
CA GLU A 145 -8.80 18.82 7.49
C GLU A 145 -7.55 18.35 8.24
N LEU A 146 -7.01 17.17 7.89
CA LEU A 146 -5.81 16.61 8.55
C LEU A 146 -4.50 16.90 7.80
N GLY A 147 -4.56 17.45 6.59
CA GLY A 147 -3.38 17.81 5.80
C GLY A 147 -2.51 16.62 5.37
N MET A 148 -3.10 15.42 5.24
CA MET A 148 -2.37 14.22 4.82
C MET A 148 -1.90 14.33 3.36
N ALA A 149 -0.75 13.70 3.06
CA ALA A 149 -0.08 13.83 1.75
C ALA A 149 -0.57 12.82 0.70
N GLY A 150 -1.29 11.78 1.13
CA GLY A 150 -1.75 10.71 0.27
C GLY A 150 -2.59 9.69 1.02
N VAL A 151 -2.76 8.51 0.42
CA VAL A 151 -3.57 7.43 0.98
C VAL A 151 -2.83 6.09 0.98
N SER A 152 -3.17 5.22 1.91
CA SER A 152 -2.81 3.80 1.91
C SER A 152 -4.08 2.96 1.73
N LEU A 153 -4.14 2.27 0.59
CA LEU A 153 -5.26 1.42 0.19
C LEU A 153 -4.99 -0.03 0.56
N GLY A 154 -6.00 -0.71 1.10
CA GLY A 154 -6.03 -2.16 1.13
C GLY A 154 -6.38 -2.76 -0.24
N THR A 155 -5.94 -3.98 -0.53
CA THR A 155 -6.33 -4.74 -1.74
C THR A 155 -7.80 -5.14 -1.76
N HIS A 156 -8.45 -5.17 -0.59
CA HIS A 156 -9.88 -5.38 -0.39
C HIS A 156 -10.29 -4.86 0.99
N GLY A 157 -11.60 -4.84 1.25
CA GLY A 157 -12.15 -4.50 2.56
C GLY A 157 -13.67 -4.67 2.59
N ALA A 158 -14.23 -4.91 3.79
CA ALA A 158 -15.66 -5.09 4.02
C ALA A 158 -16.33 -6.09 3.03
N GLY A 159 -15.61 -7.15 2.68
CA GLY A 159 -16.08 -8.20 1.76
C GLY A 159 -16.12 -7.80 0.28
N ARG A 160 -15.52 -6.66 -0.11
CA ARG A 160 -15.49 -6.15 -1.48
C ARG A 160 -14.06 -5.96 -1.96
N ASP A 161 -13.84 -6.22 -3.25
CA ASP A 161 -12.59 -5.92 -3.93
C ASP A 161 -12.59 -4.49 -4.49
N LEU A 162 -11.42 -4.03 -4.96
CA LEU A 162 -11.25 -2.67 -5.50
C LEU A 162 -12.04 -2.39 -6.79
N THR A 163 -12.61 -3.41 -7.42
CA THR A 163 -13.42 -3.25 -8.65
C THR A 163 -14.91 -3.06 -8.35
N ASP A 164 -15.33 -3.15 -7.09
CA ASP A 164 -16.72 -2.92 -6.70
C ASP A 164 -17.14 -1.46 -7.02
N PRO A 165 -18.31 -1.24 -7.67
CA PRO A 165 -18.81 0.09 -8.01
C PRO A 165 -18.95 1.06 -6.84
N VAL A 166 -19.04 0.57 -5.59
CA VAL A 166 -19.02 1.41 -4.38
C VAL A 166 -17.79 2.33 -4.33
N HIS A 167 -16.70 1.95 -5.00
CA HIS A 167 -15.45 2.73 -5.07
C HIS A 167 -15.43 3.82 -6.13
N THR A 168 -16.48 3.96 -6.96
CA THR A 168 -16.55 5.01 -7.98
C THR A 168 -16.25 6.40 -7.42
N PRO A 169 -16.85 6.85 -6.30
CA PRO A 169 -16.56 8.16 -5.73
C PRO A 169 -15.13 8.27 -5.18
N LEU A 170 -14.55 7.17 -4.69
CA LEU A 170 -13.16 7.14 -4.22
C LEU A 170 -12.22 7.39 -5.39
N TRP A 171 -12.38 6.66 -6.50
CA TRP A 171 -11.54 6.82 -7.68
C TRP A 171 -11.62 8.21 -8.29
N GLN A 172 -12.81 8.82 -8.28
CA GLN A 172 -13.01 10.21 -8.70
C GLN A 172 -12.17 11.18 -7.86
N VAL A 173 -12.24 11.09 -6.53
CA VAL A 173 -11.47 11.99 -5.65
C VAL A 173 -9.96 11.81 -5.82
N LEU A 174 -9.49 10.56 -5.93
CA LEU A 174 -8.06 10.28 -6.12
C LEU A 174 -7.55 10.87 -7.44
N ALA A 175 -8.31 10.73 -8.53
CA ALA A 175 -7.94 11.26 -9.85
C ALA A 175 -8.03 12.79 -9.92
N GLU A 176 -9.15 13.38 -9.48
CA GLU A 176 -9.38 14.83 -9.50
C GLU A 176 -8.28 15.60 -8.77
N ARG A 177 -7.79 15.05 -7.66
CA ARG A 177 -6.77 15.68 -6.82
C ARG A 177 -5.36 15.11 -7.03
N ARG A 178 -5.20 14.15 -7.96
CA ARG A 178 -3.93 13.45 -8.24
C ARG A 178 -3.26 12.89 -6.97
N VAL A 179 -4.06 12.31 -6.09
CA VAL A 179 -3.63 11.84 -4.75
C VAL A 179 -2.67 10.66 -4.89
N PHE A 180 -1.52 10.72 -4.23
CA PHE A 180 -0.63 9.57 -4.14
C PHE A 180 -1.29 8.44 -3.35
N ALA A 181 -1.37 7.25 -3.94
CA ALA A 181 -1.96 6.07 -3.34
C ALA A 181 -0.94 4.94 -3.24
N LEU A 182 -0.66 4.49 -2.02
CA LEU A 182 0.13 3.30 -1.74
C LEU A 182 -0.79 2.09 -1.57
N LEU A 183 -0.76 1.13 -2.50
CA LEU A 183 -1.52 -0.10 -2.40
C LEU A 183 -0.76 -1.14 -1.57
N HIS A 184 -1.35 -1.55 -0.45
CA HIS A 184 -0.80 -2.50 0.51
C HIS A 184 -1.69 -3.75 0.58
N PRO A 185 -1.13 -4.98 0.64
CA PRO A 185 -1.93 -6.18 0.77
C PRO A 185 -2.65 -6.25 2.11
N VAL A 186 -3.77 -6.95 2.13
CA VAL A 186 -4.61 -7.15 3.31
C VAL A 186 -4.77 -8.64 3.63
N GLY A 187 -4.33 -9.51 2.72
CA GLY A 187 -4.45 -10.96 2.82
C GLY A 187 -4.85 -11.48 1.46
N GLY A 188 -4.05 -12.40 0.92
CA GLY A 188 -4.29 -12.99 -0.39
C GLY A 188 -5.24 -14.19 -0.31
N PRO A 189 -5.73 -14.68 -1.47
CA PRO A 189 -6.66 -15.80 -1.49
C PRO A 189 -6.02 -17.09 -0.99
N GLY A 190 -6.85 -17.93 -0.37
CA GLY A 190 -6.45 -19.23 0.18
C GLY A 190 -6.06 -19.16 1.65
N ASP A 191 -5.71 -20.32 2.21
CA ASP A 191 -5.35 -20.52 3.62
C ASP A 191 -3.84 -20.42 3.88
N LEU A 192 -3.03 -20.29 2.83
CA LEU A 192 -1.57 -20.27 2.95
C LEU A 192 -1.09 -19.09 3.81
N GLY A 193 -1.72 -17.93 3.68
CA GLY A 193 -1.42 -16.76 4.52
C GLY A 193 -1.70 -16.98 6.00
N ASP A 194 -2.63 -17.87 6.33
CA ASP A 194 -3.09 -18.15 7.70
C ASP A 194 -2.30 -19.29 8.36
N SER A 195 -1.31 -19.86 7.67
CA SER A 195 -0.45 -20.92 8.19
C SER A 195 0.39 -20.52 9.41
N GLY A 196 0.54 -19.21 9.65
CA GLY A 196 1.42 -18.66 10.68
C GLY A 196 2.90 -18.67 10.29
N GLU A 197 3.23 -19.14 9.08
CA GLU A 197 4.60 -19.20 8.59
C GLU A 197 5.00 -17.89 7.89
N PRO A 198 6.08 -17.20 8.30
CA PRO A 198 6.44 -15.88 7.75
C PRO A 198 6.69 -15.87 6.23
N TRP A 199 7.25 -16.96 5.68
CA TRP A 199 7.49 -17.07 4.23
C TRP A 199 6.18 -17.19 3.45
N ALA A 200 5.17 -17.85 4.02
CA ALA A 200 3.87 -18.04 3.41
C ALA A 200 3.12 -16.69 3.33
N GLY A 201 3.16 -15.89 4.40
CA GLY A 201 2.63 -14.52 4.40
C GLY A 201 3.26 -13.64 3.31
N SER A 202 4.58 -13.78 3.10
CA SER A 202 5.31 -13.01 2.07
C SER A 202 4.86 -13.36 0.65
N VAL A 203 4.68 -14.66 0.35
CA VAL A 203 4.18 -15.11 -0.96
C VAL A 203 2.75 -14.64 -1.18
N THR A 204 1.89 -14.83 -0.18
CA THR A 204 0.48 -14.43 -0.23
C THR A 204 0.32 -12.93 -0.44
N ALA A 205 1.11 -12.09 0.23
CA ALA A 205 1.15 -10.65 0.05
C ALA A 205 1.53 -10.23 -1.39
N ALA A 206 2.52 -10.91 -1.99
CA ALA A 206 2.93 -10.64 -3.36
C ALA A 206 1.86 -11.00 -4.39
N VAL A 207 1.17 -12.13 -4.18
CA VAL A 207 0.07 -12.58 -5.04
C VAL A 207 -1.15 -11.66 -4.90
N ASP A 208 -1.49 -11.25 -3.68
CA ASP A 208 -2.62 -10.35 -3.38
C ASP A 208 -2.53 -9.03 -4.16
N ILE A 209 -1.36 -8.37 -4.12
CA ILE A 209 -1.10 -7.16 -4.91
C ILE A 209 -1.29 -7.41 -6.41
N ALA A 210 -0.75 -8.52 -6.94
CA ALA A 210 -0.86 -8.82 -8.36
C ALA A 210 -2.31 -9.04 -8.80
N LEU A 211 -3.12 -9.73 -7.98
CA LEU A 211 -4.53 -9.96 -8.24
C LEU A 211 -5.35 -8.68 -8.18
N ALA A 212 -5.14 -7.84 -7.17
CA ALA A 212 -5.83 -6.56 -7.03
C ALA A 212 -5.56 -5.65 -8.24
N VAL A 213 -4.29 -5.52 -8.66
CA VAL A 213 -3.93 -4.70 -9.83
C VAL A 213 -4.46 -5.30 -11.12
N ALA A 214 -4.37 -6.62 -11.31
CA ALA A 214 -4.96 -7.28 -12.48
C ALA A 214 -6.48 -7.08 -12.55
N GLY A 215 -7.17 -7.08 -11.40
CA GLY A 215 -8.59 -6.74 -11.29
C GLY A 215 -8.89 -5.32 -11.74
N LEU A 216 -8.15 -4.33 -11.23
CA LEU A 216 -8.31 -2.92 -11.60
C LEU A 216 -8.05 -2.66 -13.09
N LEU A 217 -7.03 -3.32 -13.66
CA LEU A 217 -6.75 -3.28 -15.09
C LEU A 217 -7.93 -3.87 -15.88
N ARG A 218 -8.36 -5.08 -15.53
CA ARG A 218 -9.50 -5.75 -16.18
C ARG A 218 -10.78 -4.89 -16.13
N ALA A 219 -10.98 -4.14 -15.05
CA ALA A 219 -12.13 -3.24 -14.88
C ALA A 219 -11.99 -1.89 -15.62
N GLY A 220 -10.83 -1.59 -16.19
CA GLY A 220 -10.56 -0.29 -16.83
C GLY A 220 -10.43 0.87 -15.83
N THR A 221 -10.33 0.60 -14.53
CA THR A 221 -10.26 1.63 -13.48
C THR A 221 -9.03 2.52 -13.68
N LEU A 222 -7.86 1.92 -13.92
CA LEU A 222 -6.61 2.66 -14.09
C LEU A 222 -6.50 3.37 -15.45
N GLU A 223 -7.37 3.07 -16.42
CA GLU A 223 -7.49 3.82 -17.67
C GLU A 223 -8.47 5.00 -17.54
N THR A 224 -9.47 4.85 -16.66
CA THR A 224 -10.51 5.85 -16.43
C THR A 224 -10.05 6.93 -15.45
N TYR A 225 -9.30 6.55 -14.42
CA TYR A 225 -8.90 7.41 -13.31
C TYR A 225 -7.37 7.51 -13.24
N ASP A 226 -6.82 8.69 -13.58
CA ASP A 226 -5.39 8.96 -13.53
C ASP A 226 -4.97 9.53 -12.17
N PHE A 227 -4.29 8.72 -11.35
CA PHE A 227 -3.69 9.12 -10.09
C PHE A 227 -2.36 8.37 -9.85
N PRO A 228 -1.41 8.93 -9.08
CA PRO A 228 -0.16 8.25 -8.77
C PRO A 228 -0.37 7.02 -7.88
N LEU A 229 -0.34 5.83 -8.47
CA LEU A 229 -0.44 4.55 -7.75
C LEU A 229 0.95 3.94 -7.54
N CYS A 230 1.34 3.74 -6.28
CA CYS A 230 2.53 3.02 -5.86
C CYS A 230 2.14 1.63 -5.34
N LEU A 231 2.84 0.60 -5.80
CA LEU A 231 2.61 -0.78 -5.37
C LEU A 231 3.69 -1.20 -4.38
N THR A 232 3.28 -1.73 -3.22
CA THR A 232 4.24 -2.28 -2.25
C THR A 232 4.98 -3.48 -2.81
N TYR A 233 6.13 -3.82 -2.22
CA TYR A 233 6.93 -5.01 -2.56
C TYR A 233 7.34 -5.07 -4.04
N GLY A 234 7.59 -3.92 -4.67
CA GLY A 234 7.98 -3.84 -6.08
C GLY A 234 6.88 -4.27 -7.05
N GLY A 235 5.61 -4.23 -6.63
CA GLY A 235 4.48 -4.75 -7.41
C GLY A 235 4.12 -6.21 -7.12
N GLY A 236 4.70 -6.80 -6.06
CA GLY A 236 4.43 -8.19 -5.69
C GLY A 236 4.80 -9.16 -6.81
N ALA A 237 3.88 -10.06 -7.16
CA ALA A 237 4.08 -11.02 -8.25
C ALA A 237 3.84 -10.41 -9.65
N LEU A 238 3.34 -9.18 -9.75
CA LEU A 238 2.92 -8.56 -11.02
C LEU A 238 4.06 -8.51 -12.06
N PRO A 239 5.31 -8.10 -11.74
CA PRO A 239 6.39 -8.08 -12.71
C PRO A 239 6.69 -9.46 -13.32
N ALA A 240 6.61 -10.52 -12.51
CA ALA A 240 6.86 -11.89 -12.94
C ALA A 240 5.76 -12.42 -13.88
N VAL A 241 4.49 -12.04 -13.65
CA VAL A 241 3.34 -12.53 -14.44
C VAL A 241 2.94 -11.61 -15.59
N ARG A 242 3.50 -10.39 -15.68
CA ARG A 242 3.18 -9.39 -16.71
C ARG A 242 3.19 -9.95 -18.14
N GLY A 243 4.22 -10.74 -18.48
CA GLY A 243 4.33 -11.33 -19.81
C GLY A 243 3.24 -12.37 -20.10
N MET A 244 2.75 -13.08 -19.08
CA MET A 244 1.62 -14.01 -19.23
C MET A 244 0.31 -13.24 -19.41
N MET A 245 0.10 -12.17 -18.65
CA MET A 245 -1.07 -11.29 -18.79
C MET A 245 -1.16 -10.69 -20.20
N GLN A 246 -0.03 -10.19 -20.73
CA GLN A 246 0.05 -9.65 -22.09
C GLN A 246 -0.36 -10.69 -23.13
N ARG A 247 0.21 -11.89 -23.08
CA ARG A 247 -0.16 -12.98 -24.01
C ARG A 247 -1.61 -13.43 -23.86
N GLY A 248 -2.15 -13.39 -22.64
CA GLY A 248 -3.57 -13.67 -22.39
C GLY A 248 -4.48 -12.68 -23.10
N TRP A 249 -4.18 -11.39 -22.99
CA TRP A 249 -4.91 -10.31 -23.67
C TRP A 249 -4.83 -10.44 -25.20
N GLU A 250 -3.65 -10.69 -25.76
CA GLU A 250 -3.45 -10.87 -27.22
C GLU A 250 -4.25 -12.05 -27.81
N ARG A 251 -4.46 -13.11 -27.03
CA ARG A 251 -5.19 -14.32 -27.47
C ARG A 251 -6.69 -14.19 -27.37
N LEU A 252 -7.19 -13.51 -26.35
CA LEU A 252 -8.61 -13.35 -26.08
C LEU A 252 -9.23 -12.14 -26.81
N GLY A 253 -8.39 -11.22 -27.31
CA GLY A 253 -8.82 -9.94 -27.85
C GLY A 253 -9.14 -8.94 -26.72
N GLU A 254 -9.40 -7.67 -27.10
CA GLU A 254 -9.83 -6.63 -26.17
C GLU A 254 -11.06 -7.12 -25.36
N GLY A 255 -10.92 -7.21 -24.04
CA GLY A 255 -12.09 -7.36 -23.16
C GLY A 255 -12.89 -6.05 -23.14
N PRO A 256 -14.19 -6.07 -22.81
CA PRO A 256 -15.08 -4.91 -22.98
C PRO A 256 -14.69 -3.66 -22.16
N ALA A 257 -13.80 -3.79 -21.16
CA ALA A 257 -13.42 -2.69 -20.26
C ALA A 257 -11.94 -2.27 -20.34
N LEU A 258 -11.01 -3.12 -20.77
CA LEU A 258 -9.58 -2.78 -20.85
C LEU A 258 -9.20 -2.45 -22.31
N ARG A 259 -8.99 -1.16 -22.61
CA ARG A 259 -8.76 -0.64 -23.96
C ARG A 259 -7.30 -0.76 -24.39
N HIS A 260 -6.36 -0.80 -23.46
CA HIS A 260 -4.94 -0.92 -23.72
C HIS A 260 -4.36 -2.22 -23.17
N SER A 261 -3.26 -2.67 -23.77
CA SER A 261 -2.60 -3.89 -23.30
C SER A 261 -2.14 -3.74 -21.85
N PRO A 262 -2.14 -4.81 -21.02
CA PRO A 262 -1.63 -4.75 -19.65
C PRO A 262 -0.20 -4.19 -19.57
N SER A 263 0.61 -4.46 -20.60
CA SER A 263 1.98 -3.95 -20.66
C SER A 263 2.05 -2.43 -20.80
N THR A 264 1.10 -1.81 -21.51
CA THR A 264 0.96 -0.37 -21.70
C THR A 264 0.40 0.28 -20.43
N SER A 265 -0.66 -0.30 -19.86
CA SER A 265 -1.32 0.25 -18.68
C SER A 265 -0.46 0.15 -17.41
N CYS A 266 0.47 -0.82 -17.35
CA CYS A 266 1.48 -0.91 -16.28
C CYS A 266 2.73 -0.06 -16.54
N ALA A 267 2.91 0.49 -17.74
CA ALA A 267 4.03 1.39 -18.01
C ALA A 267 3.70 2.75 -17.40
N GLY A 268 4.02 2.94 -16.12
CA GLY A 268 3.99 4.26 -15.49
C GLY A 268 4.74 5.28 -16.36
N SER A 269 4.45 6.57 -16.19
CA SER A 269 5.09 7.66 -16.91
C SER A 269 6.60 7.66 -16.70
N THR A 270 7.31 6.83 -17.48
CA THR A 270 8.74 6.85 -17.61
C THR A 270 9.05 8.04 -18.50
N THR A 271 9.05 9.24 -17.91
CA THR A 271 9.89 10.32 -18.43
C THR A 271 11.34 9.98 -18.11
N THR A 272 11.84 8.89 -18.70
CA THR A 272 13.27 8.76 -18.93
C THR A 272 13.63 9.80 -19.99
N PRO A 273 14.56 10.73 -19.72
CA PRO A 273 15.08 11.60 -20.77
C PRO A 273 15.64 10.69 -21.85
N ARG A 274 15.05 10.75 -23.04
CA ARG A 274 15.46 9.96 -24.20
C ARG A 274 16.95 10.21 -24.42
N PRO A 275 17.86 9.24 -24.21
CA PRO A 275 19.23 9.43 -24.66
C PRO A 275 19.16 9.43 -26.19
N SER A 276 19.63 10.51 -26.81
CA SER A 276 19.82 10.57 -28.26
C SER A 276 20.78 9.45 -28.68
N THR A 277 20.26 8.39 -29.29
CA THR A 277 21.10 7.35 -29.88
C THR A 277 21.61 7.82 -31.25
N PRO A 278 22.91 7.70 -31.54
CA PRO A 278 23.38 7.53 -32.90
C PRO A 278 23.30 6.04 -33.27
N SER A 279 22.79 5.78 -34.46
CA SER A 279 22.66 4.48 -35.11
C SER A 279 24.01 3.78 -35.26
N HIS A 280 24.14 2.53 -34.83
CA HIS A 280 24.99 1.56 -35.51
C HIS A 280 24.40 0.15 -35.41
N SER A 281 24.25 -0.45 -36.58
CA SER A 281 23.85 -1.83 -36.82
C SER A 281 25.03 -2.79 -36.60
N SER A 282 24.81 -3.87 -35.86
CA SER A 282 25.53 -5.12 -36.10
C SER A 282 24.77 -6.31 -35.51
N SER A 283 24.45 -7.23 -36.41
CA SER A 283 23.91 -8.58 -36.22
C SER A 283 24.87 -9.50 -35.47
N TRP A 284 24.39 -10.29 -34.50
CA TRP A 284 24.97 -11.60 -34.16
C TRP A 284 23.88 -12.59 -33.74
N SER A 285 24.09 -13.83 -34.18
CA SER A 285 23.20 -14.99 -34.20
C SER A 285 23.30 -15.87 -32.95
N SER A 286 22.15 -16.46 -32.60
CA SER A 286 21.84 -17.78 -32.02
C SER A 286 22.93 -18.59 -31.30
N SER A 287 22.69 -18.97 -30.04
CA SER A 287 22.16 -20.30 -29.66
C SER A 287 22.03 -20.48 -28.13
N PRO A 288 21.21 -21.45 -27.67
CA PRO A 288 20.64 -21.50 -26.32
C PRO A 288 21.41 -22.42 -25.37
N ASP A 289 21.40 -22.12 -24.06
CA ASP A 289 21.27 -23.17 -23.03
C ASP A 289 21.11 -22.60 -21.61
N ARG A 290 19.99 -23.03 -20.98
CA ARG A 290 19.70 -23.33 -19.57
C ARG A 290 18.59 -22.50 -18.90
N PRO A 291 17.56 -23.19 -18.37
CA PRO A 291 16.57 -22.60 -17.49
C PRO A 291 17.08 -22.58 -16.04
N GLY A 292 16.73 -21.54 -15.32
CA GLY A 292 16.94 -21.40 -13.88
C GLY A 292 16.03 -20.31 -13.35
N CYS A 293 14.97 -20.74 -12.66
CA CYS A 293 13.84 -20.01 -12.06
C CYS A 293 12.83 -19.41 -13.04
#